data_AF-A0A7V3WNF1-F1
#
_entry.id   AF-A0A7V3WNF1-F1
#
_cell.length_a   1.000
_cell.length_b   1.000
_cell.length_c   1.000
_cell.angle_alpha   90.00
_cell.angle_beta   90.00
_cell.angle_gamma   90.00
#
_symmetry.space_group_name_H-M   'P 1'
#
loop_
_entity.id
_entity.type
_entity.pdbx_description
1 polymer ?
#
loop_
_entity_poly.entity_id
_entity_poly.type
_entity_poly.pdbx_seq_one_letter_code
_entity_poly.pdbx_strand_id
1 'polypeptide(L)'
;MKAALAYSGLTSSRAHSRTGLRRSAARSAFVLVAVLVVVVLTSMVAVSLLFHLKAEETAATATASSEQAWAAAMAGVYEAMRVLAISRPGDLSWRDNPAAFRSRLVADDGVDRWYFTVFAPADPDAHDPIRYGLTDEASRAHLNKLAETNLLQLPGMTPALAQAILDFVDADWTARPDGAEQPFYDQLPTPYAIPNGPLQALEELLLVRGMTPALFFGEDANQNFQLDPNEDDGDARFPPDNRDGRLDLGLRQYLTVWSYEYEDDDSGAPRIDLNDPTAPLPEALAEPVARYILALRTNKVTVAHPAELLEAVTQVKDPSGKILELASGVGRDQLPMVLDLLTARTEYCVEGLINVNTAPVPVLATVPGLDVALAEAIVSARRGLPPERRRSIAWLYQEGVMDAATFKRLAPYLTARSFQFTARVVGYGLPSGRYRVLEALIDRAEGRPVVVSLRDLTRLGLPLKLSSTLEVAGG
;
A
#
# COMPACT_ATOMS: atom_id res chain seq x y z
N MET A 1 85.90 88.31 13.46
CA MET A 1 87.02 89.10 12.92
C MET A 1 86.59 89.62 11.55
N LYS A 2 86.45 90.96 11.42
CA LYS A 2 86.34 91.82 10.20
C LYS A 2 85.23 91.48 9.19
N ALA A 3 84.19 92.31 9.00
CA ALA A 3 84.16 93.62 8.30
C ALA A 3 84.69 93.48 6.85
N ALA A 4 84.05 93.90 5.75
CA ALA A 4 83.38 95.18 5.46
C ALA A 4 82.88 95.14 3.98
N LEU A 5 81.68 95.67 3.68
CA LEU A 5 81.38 96.90 2.90
C LEU A 5 81.32 96.79 1.36
N ALA A 6 80.14 97.14 0.79
CA ALA A 6 79.89 98.23 -0.19
C ALA A 6 78.55 97.98 -0.94
N TYR A 7 77.50 98.80 -0.71
CA TYR A 7 77.05 99.98 -1.50
C TYR A 7 76.48 99.62 -2.90
N SER A 8 75.39 100.15 -3.46
CA SER A 8 74.21 100.96 -3.11
C SER A 8 73.43 101.16 -4.43
N GLY A 9 72.10 101.26 -4.46
CA GLY A 9 71.41 101.74 -5.68
C GLY A 9 69.88 101.57 -5.75
N LEU A 10 69.17 102.53 -5.15
CA LEU A 10 67.84 103.11 -5.44
C LEU A 10 66.82 102.47 -6.43
N THR A 11 65.57 102.44 -5.93
CA THR A 11 64.27 102.90 -6.52
C THR A 11 63.35 102.00 -7.36
N SER A 12 62.07 102.04 -6.91
CA SER A 12 60.80 102.05 -7.66
C SER A 12 59.91 100.80 -7.64
N SER A 13 58.84 100.91 -6.84
CA SER A 13 57.45 100.47 -7.05
C SER A 13 57.09 99.87 -8.42
N ARG A 14 56.47 98.68 -8.42
CA ARG A 14 55.04 98.50 -8.80
C ARG A 14 54.57 97.05 -8.63
N ALA A 15 53.35 96.93 -8.12
CA ALA A 15 52.54 95.72 -8.08
C ALA A 15 52.29 95.12 -9.47
N HIS A 16 52.13 93.80 -9.53
CA HIS A 16 51.34 92.94 -10.46
C HIS A 16 51.85 91.51 -10.20
N SER A 17 51.12 90.40 -10.25
CA SER A 17 49.73 90.07 -10.54
C SER A 17 49.61 88.59 -10.20
N ARG A 18 48.59 88.20 -9.42
CA ARG A 18 48.23 86.79 -9.19
C ARG A 18 47.48 86.29 -10.42
N THR A 19 47.95 85.23 -11.08
CA THR A 19 47.11 84.25 -11.77
C THR A 19 47.95 83.08 -12.29
N GLY A 20 47.52 81.84 -12.03
CA GLY A 20 47.95 80.70 -12.85
C GLY A 20 48.25 79.35 -12.21
N LEU A 21 47.60 78.92 -11.12
CA LEU A 21 47.66 77.52 -10.67
C LEU A 21 46.29 77.02 -10.18
N ARG A 22 45.33 76.86 -11.10
CA ARG A 22 44.08 76.10 -10.85
C ARG A 22 43.58 75.46 -12.14
N ARG A 23 44.16 74.33 -12.54
CA ARG A 23 43.57 73.47 -13.60
C ARG A 23 43.75 71.95 -13.43
N SER A 24 44.29 71.46 -12.31
CA SER A 24 44.50 70.01 -12.09
C SER A 24 43.43 69.33 -11.20
N ALA A 25 42.79 70.03 -10.25
CA ALA A 25 41.88 69.42 -9.28
C ALA A 25 40.50 68.98 -9.82
N ALA A 26 40.06 69.46 -10.99
CA ALA A 26 38.75 69.13 -11.55
C ALA A 26 38.70 67.78 -12.29
N ARG A 27 39.85 67.27 -12.76
CA ARG A 27 39.93 65.98 -13.47
C ARG A 27 40.00 64.79 -12.50
N SER A 28 40.58 64.97 -11.31
CA SER A 28 40.67 63.93 -10.28
C SER A 28 39.33 63.63 -9.58
N ALA A 29 38.46 64.63 -9.43
CA ALA A 29 37.14 64.44 -8.82
C ALA A 29 36.17 63.64 -9.71
N PHE A 30 36.19 63.87 -11.03
CA PHE A 30 35.37 63.12 -11.99
C PHE A 30 35.82 61.66 -12.10
N VAL A 31 37.14 61.41 -12.11
CA VAL A 31 37.70 60.04 -12.12
C VAL A 31 37.30 59.29 -10.84
N LEU A 32 37.32 59.93 -9.68
CA LEU A 32 36.89 59.30 -8.42
C LEU A 32 35.42 58.87 -8.47
N VAL A 33 34.53 59.73 -8.97
CA VAL A 33 33.09 59.42 -9.11
C VAL A 33 32.88 58.30 -10.13
N ALA A 34 33.57 58.34 -11.27
CA ALA A 34 33.49 57.28 -12.28
C ALA A 34 33.97 55.93 -11.73
N VAL A 35 35.08 55.92 -10.99
CA VAL A 35 35.59 54.70 -10.31
C VAL A 35 34.61 54.22 -9.25
N LEU A 36 34.02 55.12 -8.45
CA LEU A 36 33.03 54.75 -7.44
C LEU A 36 31.80 54.08 -8.09
N VAL A 37 31.29 54.64 -9.19
CA VAL A 37 30.16 54.05 -9.93
C VAL A 37 30.53 52.69 -10.49
N VAL A 38 31.71 52.54 -11.10
CA VAL A 38 32.18 51.24 -11.59
C VAL A 38 32.30 50.23 -10.44
N VAL A 39 32.90 50.62 -9.32
CA VAL A 39 33.04 49.75 -8.14
C VAL A 39 31.68 49.33 -7.58
N VAL A 40 30.71 50.25 -7.50
CA VAL A 40 29.35 49.93 -7.04
C VAL A 40 28.66 48.96 -8.00
N LEU A 41 28.75 49.20 -9.32
CA LEU A 41 28.16 48.31 -10.33
C LEU A 41 28.83 46.92 -10.32
N THR A 42 30.15 46.86 -10.25
CA THR A 42 30.90 45.59 -10.14
C THR A 42 30.56 44.86 -8.84
N SER A 43 30.44 45.58 -7.72
CA SER A 43 30.03 44.99 -6.44
C SER A 43 28.60 44.45 -6.49
N MET A 44 27.68 45.18 -7.14
CA MET A 44 26.30 44.73 -7.33
C MET A 44 26.22 43.46 -8.19
N VAL A 45 27.01 43.39 -9.27
CA VAL A 45 27.12 42.17 -10.09
C VAL A 45 27.73 41.01 -9.29
N ALA A 46 28.78 41.27 -8.50
CA ALA A 46 29.40 40.24 -7.67
C ALA A 46 28.45 39.70 -6.59
N VAL A 47 27.70 40.57 -5.91
CA VAL A 47 26.68 40.19 -4.92
C VAL A 47 25.55 39.40 -5.58
N SER A 48 25.08 39.83 -6.75
CA SER A 48 24.06 39.12 -7.52
C SER A 48 24.52 37.70 -7.89
N LEU A 49 25.74 37.57 -8.43
CA LEU A 49 26.31 36.27 -8.80
C LEU A 49 26.48 35.35 -7.57
N LEU A 50 26.95 35.88 -6.43
CA LEU A 50 27.06 35.11 -5.19
C LEU A 50 25.70 34.63 -4.68
N PHE A 51 24.66 35.47 -4.78
CA PHE A 51 23.30 35.08 -4.42
C PHE A 51 22.79 33.96 -5.33
N HIS A 52 23.00 34.07 -6.65
CA HIS A 52 22.63 33.02 -7.60
C HIS A 52 23.39 31.71 -7.35
N LEU A 53 24.71 31.76 -7.16
CA LEU A 53 25.51 30.57 -6.85
C LEU A 53 25.08 29.89 -5.56
N LYS A 54 24.81 30.65 -4.50
CA LYS A 54 24.32 30.10 -3.22
C LYS A 54 22.92 29.50 -3.35
N ALA A 55 22.04 30.14 -4.13
CA ALA A 55 20.72 29.61 -4.43
C ALA A 55 20.80 28.31 -5.24
N GLU A 56 21.67 28.25 -6.26
CA GLU A 56 21.93 27.05 -7.06
C GLU A 56 22.53 25.91 -6.23
N GLU A 57 23.51 26.18 -5.37
CA GLU A 57 24.08 25.20 -4.45
C GLU A 57 23.03 24.63 -3.49
N THR A 58 22.19 25.51 -2.91
CA THR A 58 21.10 25.09 -2.03
C THR A 58 20.06 24.26 -2.79
N ALA A 59 19.71 24.64 -4.01
CA ALA A 59 18.79 23.89 -4.86
C ALA A 59 19.36 22.53 -5.28
N ALA A 60 20.64 22.49 -5.67
CA ALA A 60 21.32 21.26 -6.07
C ALA A 60 21.41 20.26 -4.91
N THR A 61 21.78 20.73 -3.71
CA THR A 61 21.80 19.88 -2.51
C THR A 61 20.40 19.47 -2.07
N ALA A 62 19.40 20.35 -2.15
CA ALA A 62 17.98 20.04 -1.92
C ALA A 62 17.49 18.90 -2.83
N THR A 63 17.75 19.01 -4.13
CA THR A 63 17.37 18.00 -5.12
C THR A 63 18.14 16.69 -4.90
N ALA A 64 19.46 16.75 -4.75
CA ALA A 64 20.29 15.56 -4.58
C ALA A 64 19.84 14.69 -3.41
N SER A 65 19.64 15.24 -2.22
CA SER A 65 19.20 14.40 -1.10
C SER A 65 17.71 14.04 -1.16
N SER A 66 16.88 14.77 -1.92
CA SER A 66 15.52 14.31 -2.24
C SER A 66 15.54 13.05 -3.10
N GLU A 67 16.43 13.02 -4.11
CA GLU A 67 16.65 11.83 -4.95
C GLU A 67 17.24 10.68 -4.13
N GLN A 68 18.14 10.94 -3.19
CA GLN A 68 18.65 9.90 -2.29
C GLN A 68 17.56 9.34 -1.37
N ALA A 69 16.68 10.19 -0.83
CA ALA A 69 15.53 9.73 -0.05
C ALA A 69 14.58 8.85 -0.89
N TRP A 70 14.36 9.22 -2.15
CA TRP A 70 13.58 8.42 -3.10
C TRP A 70 14.25 7.08 -3.37
N ALA A 71 15.56 7.06 -3.66
CA ALA A 71 16.32 5.85 -3.88
C ALA A 71 16.32 4.92 -2.66
N ALA A 72 16.42 5.49 -1.45
CA ALA A 72 16.30 4.74 -0.21
C ALA A 72 14.89 4.14 -0.05
N ALA A 73 13.83 4.89 -0.32
CA ALA A 73 12.46 4.37 -0.28
C ALA A 73 12.25 3.25 -1.31
N MET A 74 12.75 3.42 -2.54
CA MET A 74 12.70 2.38 -3.57
C MET A 74 13.50 1.13 -3.19
N ALA A 75 14.61 1.25 -2.46
CA ALA A 75 15.33 0.10 -1.92
C ALA A 75 14.44 -0.76 -1.01
N GLY A 76 13.57 -0.12 -0.20
CA GLY A 76 12.58 -0.84 0.61
C GLY A 76 11.49 -1.53 -0.23
N VAL A 77 11.06 -0.92 -1.34
CA VAL A 77 10.14 -1.57 -2.30
C VAL A 77 10.80 -2.80 -2.93
N TYR A 78 12.06 -2.69 -3.35
CA TYR A 78 12.80 -3.84 -3.91
C TYR A 78 13.05 -4.93 -2.86
N GLU A 79 13.29 -4.58 -1.61
CA GLU A 79 13.40 -5.55 -0.53
C GLU A 79 12.08 -6.28 -0.30
N ALA A 80 10.94 -5.58 -0.32
CA ALA A 80 9.61 -6.20 -0.27
C ALA A 80 9.42 -7.21 -1.41
N MET A 81 9.76 -6.82 -2.65
CA MET A 81 9.73 -7.73 -3.80
C MET A 81 10.65 -8.94 -3.60
N ARG A 82 11.86 -8.76 -3.04
CA ARG A 82 12.80 -9.85 -2.77
C ARG A 82 12.24 -10.84 -1.75
N VAL A 83 11.65 -10.34 -0.66
CA VAL A 83 11.00 -11.17 0.38
C VAL A 83 9.82 -11.94 -0.21
N LEU A 84 8.99 -11.30 -1.03
CA LEU A 84 7.86 -11.96 -1.70
C LEU A 84 8.32 -13.02 -2.70
N ALA A 85 9.40 -12.78 -3.45
CA ALA A 85 9.91 -13.72 -4.45
C ALA A 85 10.35 -15.07 -3.86
N ILE A 86 10.77 -15.09 -2.59
CA ILE A 86 11.20 -16.32 -1.89
C ILE A 86 10.15 -16.90 -0.94
N SER A 87 9.03 -16.18 -0.74
CA SER A 87 7.96 -16.61 0.15
C SER A 87 7.17 -17.75 -0.47
N ARG A 88 6.92 -18.80 0.32
CA ARG A 88 6.14 -19.99 -0.06
C ARG A 88 4.67 -19.83 0.36
N PRO A 89 3.75 -20.61 -0.23
CA PRO A 89 2.36 -20.70 0.27
C PRO A 89 2.33 -20.99 1.78
N GLY A 90 1.39 -20.36 2.50
CA GLY A 90 1.23 -20.51 3.96
C GLY A 90 2.27 -19.79 4.83
N ASP A 91 3.37 -19.29 4.27
CA ASP A 91 4.32 -18.45 4.99
C ASP A 91 3.74 -17.05 5.23
N LEU A 92 3.96 -16.51 6.43
CA LEU A 92 3.56 -15.16 6.84
C LEU A 92 4.77 -14.32 7.26
N SER A 93 6.00 -14.77 7.01
CA SER A 93 7.22 -14.03 7.34
C SER A 93 7.26 -12.64 6.69
N TRP A 94 6.66 -12.47 5.51
CA TRP A 94 6.53 -11.16 4.85
C TRP A 94 5.61 -10.17 5.61
N ARG A 95 4.74 -10.65 6.50
CA ARG A 95 3.78 -9.83 7.25
C ARG A 95 4.45 -9.06 8.38
N ASP A 96 5.37 -9.68 9.09
CA ASP A 96 6.13 -9.01 10.14
C ASP A 96 7.55 -9.57 10.20
N ASN A 97 8.49 -8.82 9.62
CA ASN A 97 9.91 -9.13 9.56
C ASN A 97 10.74 -7.87 9.83
N PRO A 98 10.89 -7.49 11.11
CA PRO A 98 11.69 -6.34 11.49
C PRO A 98 13.14 -6.44 11.00
N ALA A 99 13.71 -7.64 10.91
CA ALA A 99 15.08 -7.83 10.45
C ALA A 99 15.27 -7.42 8.98
N ALA A 100 14.28 -7.66 8.13
CA ALA A 100 14.28 -7.24 6.72
C ALA A 100 13.77 -5.81 6.51
N PHE A 101 12.91 -5.30 7.40
CA PHE A 101 12.13 -4.10 7.11
C PHE A 101 12.33 -2.91 8.06
N ARG A 102 12.97 -3.07 9.21
CA ARG A 102 13.17 -1.96 10.17
C ARG A 102 14.53 -1.30 9.95
N SER A 103 14.51 0.00 9.63
CA SER A 103 15.70 0.89 9.61
C SER A 103 16.91 0.27 8.91
N ARG A 104 16.69 -0.24 7.69
CA ARG A 104 17.73 -0.93 6.91
C ARG A 104 18.64 0.08 6.25
N LEU A 105 19.94 -0.01 6.52
CA LEU A 105 20.95 0.84 5.89
C LEU A 105 21.04 0.53 4.39
N VAL A 106 20.93 1.57 3.57
CA VAL A 106 21.05 1.52 2.11
C VAL A 106 22.43 2.00 1.68
N ALA A 107 22.83 3.18 2.16
CA ALA A 107 24.08 3.83 1.80
C ALA A 107 24.54 4.79 2.90
N ASP A 108 25.85 5.05 2.93
CA ASP A 108 26.47 6.11 3.72
C ASP A 108 27.26 6.97 2.72
N ASP A 109 26.82 8.21 2.52
CA ASP A 109 27.45 9.15 1.59
C ASP A 109 28.46 10.09 2.29
N GLY A 110 28.74 9.85 3.57
CA GLY A 110 29.62 10.66 4.41
C GLY A 110 28.96 11.90 5.01
N VAL A 111 27.78 12.29 4.52
CA VAL A 111 26.94 13.37 5.09
C VAL A 111 25.76 12.77 5.82
N ASP A 112 25.00 11.92 5.12
CA ASP A 112 23.84 11.20 5.63
C ASP A 112 24.06 9.69 5.51
N ARG A 113 23.55 8.99 6.53
CA ARG A 113 23.25 7.56 6.43
C ARG A 113 21.81 7.39 5.99
N TRP A 114 21.62 6.73 4.87
CA TRP A 114 20.32 6.51 4.24
C TRP A 114 19.75 5.17 4.64
N TYR A 115 18.52 5.20 5.12
CA TYR A 115 17.79 4.02 5.59
C TYR A 115 16.45 3.90 4.87
N PHE A 116 15.89 2.69 4.87
CA PHE A 116 14.47 2.50 4.62
C PHE A 116 13.78 1.80 5.80
N THR A 117 12.47 1.99 5.88
CA THR A 117 11.59 1.18 6.73
C THR A 117 10.32 0.84 5.98
N VAL A 118 9.95 -0.44 5.97
CA VAL A 118 8.66 -0.91 5.47
C VAL A 118 7.77 -1.19 6.66
N PHE A 119 6.57 -0.63 6.67
CA PHE A 119 5.66 -0.70 7.80
C PHE A 119 4.21 -0.90 7.34
N ALA A 120 3.37 -1.39 8.26
CA ALA A 120 1.96 -1.65 8.05
C ALA A 120 1.22 -1.55 9.39
N PRO A 121 -0.12 -1.36 9.40
CA PRO A 121 -0.89 -1.39 10.63
C PRO A 121 -0.73 -2.75 11.32
N ALA A 122 -0.53 -2.70 12.63
CA ALA A 122 -0.51 -3.89 13.46
C ALA A 122 -1.91 -4.47 13.67
N ASP A 123 -1.99 -5.65 14.27
CA ASP A 123 -3.28 -6.20 14.69
C ASP A 123 -3.86 -5.34 15.84
N PRO A 124 -5.20 -5.20 15.97
CA PRO A 124 -5.82 -4.31 16.97
C PRO A 124 -5.45 -4.59 18.44
N ASP A 125 -4.95 -5.79 18.75
CA ASP A 125 -4.53 -6.21 20.09
C ASP A 125 -3.01 -6.05 20.32
N ALA A 126 -2.26 -5.58 19.32
CA ALA A 126 -0.82 -5.41 19.40
C ALA A 126 -0.43 -4.24 20.32
N HIS A 127 0.75 -4.33 20.93
CA HIS A 127 1.27 -3.26 21.79
C HIS A 127 1.71 -2.04 20.96
N ASP A 128 2.44 -2.30 19.87
CA ASP A 128 2.84 -1.27 18.92
C ASP A 128 1.75 -1.13 17.85
N PRO A 129 1.41 0.10 17.42
CA PRO A 129 0.36 0.34 16.45
C PRO A 129 0.78 -0.05 15.01
N ILE A 130 2.07 -0.26 14.80
CA ILE A 130 2.66 -0.69 13.53
C ILE A 130 3.43 -1.99 13.66
N ARG A 131 3.50 -2.73 12.57
CA ARG A 131 4.40 -3.87 12.34
C ARG A 131 5.31 -3.60 11.15
N TYR A 132 6.40 -4.34 11.04
CA TYR A 132 7.39 -4.13 9.98
C TYR A 132 7.23 -5.16 8.88
N GLY A 133 6.40 -4.88 7.87
CA GLY A 133 6.14 -5.80 6.78
C GLY A 133 5.03 -5.34 5.84
N LEU A 134 4.44 -6.28 5.10
CA LEU A 134 3.50 -6.00 4.01
C LEU A 134 2.06 -6.29 4.42
N THR A 135 1.10 -5.69 3.74
CA THR A 135 -0.33 -6.01 3.89
C THR A 135 -0.80 -6.81 2.70
N ASP A 136 -1.46 -7.94 2.95
CA ASP A 136 -2.06 -8.80 1.93
C ASP A 136 -3.39 -8.20 1.45
N GLU A 137 -3.57 -8.03 0.16
CA GLU A 137 -4.83 -7.50 -0.37
C GLU A 137 -5.97 -8.51 -0.31
N ALA A 138 -5.69 -9.83 -0.36
CA ALA A 138 -6.72 -10.85 -0.12
C ALA A 138 -7.20 -10.87 1.34
N SER A 139 -6.55 -10.12 2.25
CA SER A 139 -7.06 -9.88 3.60
C SER A 139 -8.19 -8.85 3.64
N ARG A 140 -8.50 -8.20 2.51
CA ARG A 140 -9.55 -7.21 2.34
C ARG A 140 -10.63 -7.74 1.40
N ALA A 141 -11.84 -7.19 1.51
CA ALA A 141 -12.95 -7.57 0.67
C ALA A 141 -12.84 -6.87 -0.70
N HIS A 142 -12.94 -7.64 -1.79
CA HIS A 142 -12.85 -7.11 -3.15
C HIS A 142 -14.15 -6.40 -3.53
N LEU A 143 -14.10 -5.08 -3.58
CA LEU A 143 -15.26 -4.19 -3.71
C LEU A 143 -16.11 -4.51 -4.96
N ASN A 144 -15.47 -4.70 -6.12
CA ASN A 144 -16.18 -5.01 -7.37
C ASN A 144 -16.87 -6.38 -7.40
N LYS A 145 -16.77 -7.20 -6.34
CA LYS A 145 -17.39 -8.54 -6.24
C LYS A 145 -18.41 -8.65 -5.09
N LEU A 146 -18.56 -7.62 -4.27
CA LEU A 146 -19.47 -7.67 -3.13
C LEU A 146 -20.92 -7.42 -3.53
N ALA A 147 -21.84 -8.17 -2.94
CA ALA A 147 -23.26 -7.84 -2.99
C ALA A 147 -23.65 -6.90 -1.84
N GLU A 148 -24.83 -6.29 -1.94
CA GLU A 148 -25.34 -5.31 -0.97
C GLU A 148 -25.33 -5.86 0.47
N THR A 149 -25.81 -7.08 0.67
CA THR A 149 -25.88 -7.73 1.99
C THR A 149 -24.51 -7.94 2.62
N ASN A 150 -23.46 -8.08 1.79
CA ASN A 150 -22.09 -8.25 2.22
C ASN A 150 -21.44 -6.90 2.56
N LEU A 151 -21.70 -5.86 1.76
CA LEU A 151 -21.26 -4.49 2.05
C LEU A 151 -21.79 -4.01 3.40
N LEU A 152 -23.04 -4.32 3.70
CA LEU A 152 -23.71 -3.95 4.96
C LEU A 152 -23.07 -4.58 6.22
N GLN A 153 -22.17 -5.56 6.07
CA GLN A 153 -21.41 -6.12 7.19
C GLN A 153 -20.22 -5.23 7.60
N LEU A 154 -19.83 -4.27 6.75
CA LEU A 154 -18.72 -3.37 7.03
C LEU A 154 -19.13 -2.25 8.01
N PRO A 155 -18.24 -1.84 8.92
CA PRO A 155 -18.50 -0.75 9.85
C PRO A 155 -18.87 0.55 9.13
N GLY A 156 -19.88 1.25 9.63
CA GLY A 156 -20.32 2.54 9.05
C GLY A 156 -21.07 2.43 7.70
N MET A 157 -21.26 1.22 7.16
CA MET A 157 -22.01 1.04 5.92
C MET A 157 -23.52 1.21 6.15
N THR A 158 -24.16 2.05 5.34
CA THR A 158 -25.62 2.22 5.35
C THR A 158 -26.23 1.63 4.08
N PRO A 159 -27.53 1.26 4.05
CA PRO A 159 -28.19 0.80 2.83
C PRO A 159 -28.06 1.78 1.65
N ALA A 160 -28.23 3.09 1.93
CA ALA A 160 -28.07 4.12 0.91
C ALA A 160 -26.64 4.18 0.35
N LEU A 161 -25.62 4.09 1.21
CA LEU A 161 -24.22 4.07 0.77
C LEU A 161 -23.90 2.80 -0.02
N ALA A 162 -24.35 1.63 0.46
CA ALA A 162 -24.13 0.36 -0.22
C ALA A 162 -24.76 0.35 -1.62
N GLN A 163 -26.01 0.81 -1.76
CA GLN A 163 -26.68 0.91 -3.05
C GLN A 163 -26.02 1.95 -3.96
N ALA A 164 -25.59 3.10 -3.43
CA ALA A 164 -24.87 4.10 -4.20
C ALA A 164 -23.52 3.56 -4.71
N ILE A 165 -22.81 2.75 -3.91
CA ILE A 165 -21.59 2.07 -4.36
C ILE A 165 -21.92 1.10 -5.49
N LEU A 166 -22.99 0.29 -5.35
CA LEU A 166 -23.35 -0.69 -6.38
C LEU A 166 -23.78 -0.04 -7.69
N ASP A 167 -24.60 1.02 -7.66
CA ASP A 167 -25.00 1.78 -8.86
C ASP A 167 -23.77 2.43 -9.53
N PHE A 168 -22.77 2.84 -8.76
CA PHE A 168 -21.56 3.45 -9.32
C PHE A 168 -20.65 2.44 -10.05
N VAL A 169 -20.72 1.16 -9.66
CA VAL A 169 -19.81 0.10 -10.11
C VAL A 169 -20.44 -0.83 -11.14
N ASP A 170 -21.76 -0.98 -11.14
CA ASP A 170 -22.43 -1.79 -12.14
C ASP A 170 -22.49 -1.11 -13.51
N ALA A 171 -22.78 -1.90 -14.54
CA ALA A 171 -22.71 -1.46 -15.93
C ALA A 171 -24.03 -0.91 -16.48
N ASP A 172 -25.08 -0.94 -15.66
CA ASP A 172 -26.39 -0.48 -16.10
C ASP A 172 -26.58 1.01 -15.77
N TRP A 173 -27.78 1.54 -15.92
CA TRP A 173 -28.08 2.97 -15.68
C TRP A 173 -29.35 3.10 -14.81
N THR A 174 -29.67 2.05 -14.06
CA THR A 174 -30.92 1.88 -13.33
C THR A 174 -30.64 2.08 -11.85
N ALA A 175 -31.00 3.25 -11.36
CA ALA A 175 -30.78 3.56 -9.95
C ALA A 175 -31.56 2.62 -9.03
N ARG A 176 -30.89 2.06 -8.02
CA ARG A 176 -31.52 1.38 -6.89
C ARG A 176 -32.33 2.36 -6.04
N PRO A 177 -33.26 1.89 -5.17
CA PRO A 177 -34.15 2.77 -4.41
C PRO A 177 -33.48 3.91 -3.65
N ASP A 178 -32.35 3.62 -3.00
CA ASP A 178 -31.54 4.59 -2.24
C ASP A 178 -30.19 4.89 -2.91
N GLY A 179 -29.99 4.38 -4.12
CA GLY A 179 -28.76 4.51 -4.90
C GLY A 179 -28.63 5.85 -5.64
N ALA A 180 -27.70 5.90 -6.59
CA ALA A 180 -27.44 7.09 -7.40
C ALA A 180 -26.78 6.72 -8.73
N GLU A 181 -27.40 7.19 -9.81
CA GLU A 181 -26.91 7.09 -11.18
C GLU A 181 -26.57 8.48 -11.74
N GLN A 182 -26.13 8.54 -12.99
CA GLN A 182 -25.75 9.79 -13.67
C GLN A 182 -26.70 10.98 -13.46
N PRO A 183 -28.05 10.83 -13.46
CA PRO A 183 -28.94 11.96 -13.21
C PRO A 183 -28.76 12.64 -11.84
N PHE A 184 -28.28 11.92 -10.83
CA PHE A 184 -27.91 12.50 -9.53
C PHE A 184 -26.61 13.31 -9.65
N TYR A 185 -25.59 12.73 -10.28
CA TYR A 185 -24.27 13.36 -10.41
C TYR A 185 -24.28 14.60 -11.32
N ASP A 186 -25.18 14.64 -12.31
CA ASP A 186 -25.41 15.81 -13.17
C ASP A 186 -25.92 17.05 -12.40
N GLN A 187 -26.52 16.84 -11.23
CA GLN A 187 -27.10 17.90 -10.40
C GLN A 187 -26.14 18.44 -9.33
N LEU A 188 -24.95 17.86 -9.20
CA LEU A 188 -23.95 18.33 -8.24
C LEU A 188 -23.45 19.73 -8.60
N PRO A 189 -22.94 20.52 -7.63
CA PRO A 189 -22.33 21.83 -7.92
C PRO A 189 -21.18 21.75 -8.92
N THR A 190 -20.49 20.61 -8.95
CA THR A 190 -19.48 20.27 -9.97
C THR A 190 -19.87 18.91 -10.55
N PRO A 191 -20.67 18.89 -11.63
CA PRO A 191 -21.08 17.66 -12.28
C PRO A 191 -19.90 16.89 -12.85
N TYR A 192 -20.00 15.57 -12.88
CA TYR A 192 -19.03 14.70 -13.52
C TYR A 192 -19.71 13.43 -14.05
N ALA A 193 -19.06 12.77 -15.00
CA ALA A 193 -19.54 11.51 -15.56
C ALA A 193 -19.10 10.36 -14.64
N ILE A 194 -20.04 9.48 -14.30
CA ILE A 194 -19.73 8.25 -13.57
C ILE A 194 -19.26 7.15 -14.51
N PRO A 195 -18.39 6.24 -14.05
CA PRO A 195 -17.79 5.23 -14.92
C PRO A 195 -18.77 4.12 -15.35
N ASN A 196 -19.77 3.80 -14.52
CA ASN A 196 -20.66 2.63 -14.65
C ASN A 196 -19.86 1.36 -15.00
N GLY A 197 -18.93 1.05 -14.11
CA GLY A 197 -18.04 -0.08 -14.26
C GLY A 197 -17.12 -0.29 -13.05
N PRO A 198 -16.34 -1.39 -13.09
CA PRO A 198 -15.42 -1.74 -12.00
C PRO A 198 -14.47 -0.59 -11.64
N LEU A 199 -14.32 -0.35 -10.35
CA LEU A 199 -13.35 0.63 -9.84
C LEU A 199 -11.92 0.17 -10.13
N GLN A 200 -11.08 1.10 -10.55
CA GLN A 200 -9.66 0.87 -10.83
C GLN A 200 -8.77 1.32 -9.66
N ALA A 201 -9.24 2.31 -8.90
CA ALA A 201 -8.62 2.77 -7.67
C ALA A 201 -9.66 2.86 -6.55
N LEU A 202 -9.25 2.47 -5.34
CA LEU A 202 -10.15 2.46 -4.20
C LEU A 202 -10.63 3.88 -3.82
N GLU A 203 -9.81 4.91 -4.07
CA GLU A 203 -10.13 6.31 -3.79
C GLU A 203 -11.29 6.87 -4.64
N GLU A 204 -11.66 6.20 -5.73
CA GLU A 204 -12.86 6.54 -6.50
C GLU A 204 -14.13 6.47 -5.63
N LEU A 205 -14.10 5.71 -4.53
CA LEU A 205 -15.17 5.73 -3.52
C LEU A 205 -15.48 7.14 -3.01
N LEU A 206 -14.51 8.06 -2.95
CA LEU A 206 -14.74 9.45 -2.51
C LEU A 206 -15.63 10.25 -3.47
N LEU A 207 -15.87 9.74 -4.68
CA LEU A 207 -16.81 10.32 -5.63
C LEU A 207 -18.24 9.81 -5.38
N VAL A 208 -18.39 8.60 -4.84
CA VAL A 208 -19.69 7.96 -4.62
C VAL A 208 -20.55 8.77 -3.65
N ARG A 209 -21.84 8.91 -4.00
CA ARG A 209 -22.83 9.58 -3.16
C ARG A 209 -22.81 9.02 -1.73
N GLY A 210 -22.65 9.91 -0.76
CA GLY A 210 -22.72 9.58 0.67
C GLY A 210 -21.41 9.07 1.27
N MET A 211 -20.39 8.78 0.46
CA MET A 211 -19.04 8.51 0.99
C MET A 211 -18.43 9.81 1.52
N THR A 212 -17.75 9.74 2.65
CA THR A 212 -17.04 10.88 3.25
C THR A 212 -15.58 10.52 3.52
N PRO A 213 -14.67 11.49 3.57
CA PRO A 213 -13.29 11.24 3.99
C PRO A 213 -13.19 10.58 5.36
N ALA A 214 -14.08 10.91 6.31
CA ALA A 214 -14.12 10.29 7.63
C ALA A 214 -14.51 8.80 7.58
N LEU A 215 -15.49 8.42 6.75
CA LEU A 215 -15.82 7.00 6.56
C LEU A 215 -14.69 6.25 5.83
N PHE A 216 -14.02 6.91 4.88
CA PHE A 216 -13.03 6.27 4.04
C PHE A 216 -11.66 6.11 4.72
N PHE A 217 -11.11 7.20 5.26
CA PHE A 217 -9.80 7.24 5.91
C PHE A 217 -9.87 7.01 7.43
N GLY A 218 -11.04 7.16 8.04
CA GLY A 218 -11.18 7.14 9.49
C GLY A 218 -10.58 8.40 10.11
N GLU A 219 -9.93 8.19 11.25
CA GLU A 219 -9.28 9.20 12.10
C GLU A 219 -7.79 9.37 11.75
N ASP A 220 -7.19 8.48 10.96
CA ASP A 220 -5.78 8.56 10.55
C ASP A 220 -5.57 9.52 9.36
N ALA A 221 -5.57 10.83 9.65
CA ALA A 221 -5.53 11.87 8.62
C ALA A 221 -4.20 11.91 7.86
N ASN A 222 -3.09 11.57 8.53
CA ASN A 222 -1.76 11.59 7.95
C ASN A 222 -1.28 10.20 7.47
N GLN A 223 -2.09 9.17 7.63
CA GLN A 223 -1.85 7.79 7.20
C GLN A 223 -0.57 7.19 7.79
N ASN A 224 -0.25 7.52 9.05
CA ASN A 224 0.92 7.02 9.76
C ASN A 224 0.62 5.80 10.67
N PHE A 225 -0.66 5.40 10.74
CA PHE A 225 -1.19 4.32 11.57
C PHE A 225 -0.94 4.46 13.08
N GLN A 226 -0.68 5.67 13.57
CA GLN A 226 -0.47 5.97 14.98
C GLN A 226 -1.52 6.95 15.44
N LEU A 227 -2.10 6.72 16.62
CA LEU A 227 -3.05 7.64 17.21
C LEU A 227 -2.34 8.94 17.63
N ASP A 228 -2.51 10.00 16.84
CA ASP A 228 -1.95 11.30 17.14
C ASP A 228 -2.86 12.13 18.08
N PRO A 229 -2.32 13.12 18.83
CA PRO A 229 -3.13 13.89 19.77
C PRO A 229 -4.28 14.71 19.17
N ASN A 230 -4.35 14.86 17.84
CA ASN A 230 -5.45 15.51 17.13
C ASN A 230 -6.46 14.50 16.53
N GLU A 231 -6.24 13.21 16.76
CA GLU A 231 -7.08 12.09 16.31
C GLU A 231 -7.75 11.40 17.52
N ASP A 232 -7.61 12.00 18.71
CA ASP A 232 -8.23 11.60 19.98
C ASP A 232 -8.68 12.86 20.75
N ASP A 233 -9.09 13.91 20.02
CA ASP A 233 -9.51 15.21 20.55
C ASP A 233 -10.87 15.70 20.07
N GLY A 234 -11.70 14.81 19.54
CA GLY A 234 -13.10 14.98 19.18
C GLY A 234 -13.25 15.88 17.97
N ASP A 235 -14.00 16.97 18.14
CA ASP A 235 -14.16 17.98 17.09
C ASP A 235 -13.21 19.19 17.28
N ALA A 236 -12.19 19.09 18.13
CA ALA A 236 -11.35 20.25 18.45
C ALA A 236 -10.36 20.56 17.31
N ARG A 237 -9.75 19.53 16.73
CA ARG A 237 -8.92 19.62 15.53
C ARG A 237 -9.42 18.62 14.48
N PHE A 238 -8.96 18.79 13.24
CA PHE A 238 -9.21 17.80 12.21
C PHE A 238 -8.23 16.62 12.39
N PRO A 239 -8.66 15.37 12.13
CA PRO A 239 -10.00 14.94 11.70
C PRO A 239 -11.00 14.87 12.87
N PRO A 240 -12.32 14.93 12.60
CA PRO A 240 -13.33 14.61 13.61
C PRO A 240 -13.15 13.17 14.10
N ASP A 241 -13.05 12.98 15.41
CA ASP A 241 -12.85 11.68 16.06
C ASP A 241 -13.82 11.45 17.23
N ASN A 242 -13.82 10.24 17.77
CA ASN A 242 -14.74 9.84 18.84
C ASN A 242 -14.15 9.90 20.27
N ARG A 243 -12.86 10.23 20.42
CA ARG A 243 -12.08 10.23 21.66
C ARG A 243 -12.10 8.92 22.48
N ASP A 244 -12.15 7.77 21.82
CA ASP A 244 -12.20 6.47 22.50
C ASP A 244 -10.80 5.88 22.81
N GLY A 245 -9.72 6.61 22.46
CA GLY A 245 -8.35 6.18 22.63
C GLY A 245 -7.91 5.07 21.66
N ARG A 246 -8.65 4.83 20.58
CA ARG A 246 -8.32 3.85 19.53
C ARG A 246 -8.39 4.55 18.17
N LEU A 247 -7.40 4.30 17.32
CA LEU A 247 -7.39 4.83 15.97
C LEU A 247 -8.33 4.05 15.05
N ASP A 248 -9.31 4.70 14.45
CA ASP A 248 -10.06 4.14 13.32
C ASP A 248 -9.35 4.43 11.98
N LEU A 249 -9.06 3.39 11.20
CA LEU A 249 -8.46 3.49 9.85
C LEU A 249 -9.51 3.57 8.73
N GLY A 250 -10.79 3.65 9.09
CA GLY A 250 -11.92 3.75 8.17
C GLY A 250 -12.12 2.52 7.29
N LEU A 251 -12.93 2.67 6.24
CA LEU A 251 -13.25 1.61 5.28
C LEU A 251 -12.05 1.18 4.43
N ARG A 252 -11.05 2.06 4.24
CA ARG A 252 -9.85 1.76 3.45
C ARG A 252 -9.12 0.52 3.94
N GLN A 253 -9.15 0.23 5.25
CA GLN A 253 -8.47 -0.94 5.79
C GLN A 253 -9.15 -2.28 5.42
N TYR A 254 -10.45 -2.25 5.08
CA TYR A 254 -11.27 -3.43 4.84
C TYR A 254 -11.52 -3.73 3.36
N LEU A 255 -11.31 -2.76 2.48
CA LEU A 255 -11.67 -2.85 1.06
C LEU A 255 -10.44 -2.86 0.14
N THR A 256 -10.55 -3.58 -0.97
CA THR A 256 -9.59 -3.54 -2.06
C THR A 256 -10.29 -3.61 -3.42
N VAL A 257 -9.60 -3.18 -4.47
CA VAL A 257 -9.97 -3.45 -5.87
C VAL A 257 -8.93 -4.35 -6.54
N TRP A 258 -8.01 -4.91 -5.75
CA TRP A 258 -6.85 -5.70 -6.19
C TRP A 258 -6.73 -6.98 -5.37
N SER A 259 -7.48 -8.02 -5.69
CA SER A 259 -7.22 -9.35 -5.11
C SER A 259 -7.67 -10.44 -6.07
N TYR A 260 -6.69 -11.16 -6.62
CA TYR A 260 -6.95 -12.27 -7.53
C TYR A 260 -5.88 -13.36 -7.42
N GLU A 261 -6.25 -14.57 -7.80
CA GLU A 261 -5.34 -15.70 -7.90
C GLU A 261 -5.64 -16.55 -9.13
N TYR A 262 -4.62 -17.23 -9.64
CA TYR A 262 -4.80 -18.24 -10.67
C TYR A 262 -5.22 -19.57 -10.05
N GLU A 263 -5.98 -20.35 -10.82
CA GLU A 263 -6.31 -21.76 -10.53
C GLU A 263 -5.10 -22.66 -10.80
N ASP A 264 -3.93 -22.30 -10.26
CA ASP A 264 -2.72 -23.11 -10.22
C ASP A 264 -2.60 -23.83 -8.87
N ASP A 265 -1.90 -24.95 -8.84
CA ASP A 265 -1.48 -25.65 -7.63
C ASP A 265 -0.25 -25.00 -6.99
N ASP A 266 0.15 -25.47 -5.81
CA ASP A 266 1.33 -24.99 -5.08
C ASP A 266 2.67 -25.19 -5.84
N SER A 267 2.69 -25.99 -6.92
CA SER A 267 3.85 -26.16 -7.80
C SER A 267 3.90 -25.17 -8.97
N GLY A 268 2.81 -24.42 -9.17
CA GLY A 268 2.63 -23.47 -10.28
C GLY A 268 2.08 -24.13 -11.55
N ALA A 269 1.52 -25.33 -11.46
CA ALA A 269 0.84 -25.98 -12.58
C ALA A 269 -0.68 -25.72 -12.51
N PRO A 270 -1.38 -25.56 -13.65
CA PRO A 270 -2.84 -25.41 -13.65
C PRO A 270 -3.53 -26.59 -12.97
N ARG A 271 -4.49 -26.28 -12.10
CA ARG A 271 -5.36 -27.27 -11.44
C ARG A 271 -6.17 -28.04 -12.46
N ILE A 272 -6.46 -29.27 -12.10
CA ILE A 272 -7.19 -30.18 -12.97
C ILE A 272 -8.69 -29.98 -12.77
N ASP A 273 -9.41 -29.69 -13.87
CA ASP A 273 -10.86 -29.60 -13.84
C ASP A 273 -11.48 -30.97 -13.53
N LEU A 274 -12.15 -31.06 -12.38
CA LEU A 274 -12.84 -32.26 -11.93
C LEU A 274 -14.04 -32.63 -12.80
N ASN A 275 -14.63 -31.67 -13.52
CA ASN A 275 -15.76 -31.89 -14.42
C ASN A 275 -15.35 -32.29 -15.85
N ASP A 276 -14.10 -32.04 -16.27
CA ASP A 276 -13.63 -32.41 -17.61
C ASP A 276 -13.42 -33.93 -17.74
N PRO A 277 -14.19 -34.64 -18.58
CA PRO A 277 -14.04 -36.09 -18.74
C PRO A 277 -12.72 -36.52 -19.38
N THR A 278 -12.00 -35.61 -20.05
CA THR A 278 -10.74 -35.88 -20.76
C THR A 278 -9.50 -35.56 -19.92
N ALA A 279 -9.66 -34.75 -18.86
CA ALA A 279 -8.54 -34.33 -18.04
C ALA A 279 -7.96 -35.53 -17.23
N PRO A 280 -6.65 -35.77 -17.29
CA PRO A 280 -6.02 -36.84 -16.51
C PRO A 280 -6.11 -36.51 -15.02
N LEU A 281 -6.33 -37.51 -14.17
CA LEU A 281 -6.32 -37.29 -12.71
C LEU A 281 -4.88 -37.32 -12.19
N PRO A 282 -4.52 -36.49 -11.18
CA PRO A 282 -3.19 -36.49 -10.61
C PRO A 282 -2.83 -37.84 -9.98
N GLU A 283 -1.62 -38.35 -10.23
CA GLU A 283 -1.12 -39.60 -9.62
C GLU A 283 -1.04 -39.52 -8.09
N ALA A 284 -0.91 -38.31 -7.54
CA ALA A 284 -0.87 -38.08 -6.10
C ALA A 284 -2.23 -38.31 -5.41
N LEU A 285 -3.35 -38.33 -6.14
CA LEU A 285 -4.67 -38.56 -5.55
C LEU A 285 -4.78 -39.98 -4.99
N ALA A 286 -5.38 -40.09 -3.81
CA ALA A 286 -5.71 -41.38 -3.23
C ALA A 286 -6.71 -42.14 -4.13
N GLU A 287 -6.50 -43.44 -4.31
CA GLU A 287 -7.32 -44.32 -5.16
C GLU A 287 -8.85 -44.17 -4.92
N PRO A 288 -9.36 -44.08 -3.67
CA PRO A 288 -10.80 -43.86 -3.45
C PRO A 288 -11.32 -42.54 -4.05
N VAL A 289 -10.52 -41.48 -4.00
CA VAL A 289 -10.86 -40.15 -4.52
C VAL A 289 -10.90 -40.16 -6.04
N ALA A 290 -9.88 -40.74 -6.67
CA ALA A 290 -9.82 -40.88 -8.12
C ALA A 290 -11.02 -41.69 -8.66
N ARG A 291 -11.32 -42.83 -8.02
CA ARG A 291 -12.48 -43.66 -8.36
C ARG A 291 -13.81 -42.90 -8.21
N TYR A 292 -13.94 -42.06 -7.19
CA TYR A 292 -15.13 -41.24 -6.99
C TYR A 292 -15.31 -40.20 -8.09
N ILE A 293 -14.24 -39.47 -8.45
CA ILE A 293 -14.28 -38.47 -9.53
C ILE A 293 -14.64 -39.13 -10.87
N LEU A 294 -14.06 -40.29 -11.18
CA LEU A 294 -14.40 -41.04 -12.40
C LEU A 294 -15.88 -41.48 -12.41
N ALA A 295 -16.44 -41.84 -11.25
CA ALA A 295 -17.85 -42.16 -11.13
C ALA A 295 -18.75 -40.93 -11.37
N LEU A 296 -18.38 -39.76 -10.85
CA LEU A 296 -19.09 -38.51 -11.12
C LEU A 296 -19.10 -38.18 -12.61
N ARG A 297 -17.93 -38.22 -13.26
CA ARG A 297 -17.76 -37.98 -14.70
C ARG A 297 -18.60 -38.96 -15.53
N THR A 298 -18.58 -40.25 -15.19
CA THR A 298 -19.35 -41.29 -15.89
C THR A 298 -20.86 -41.04 -15.78
N ASN A 299 -21.33 -40.60 -14.62
CA ASN A 299 -22.74 -40.30 -14.36
C ASN A 299 -23.15 -38.87 -14.80
N LYS A 300 -22.23 -38.08 -15.38
CA LYS A 300 -22.44 -36.68 -15.78
C LYS A 300 -22.94 -35.80 -14.62
N VAL A 301 -22.46 -36.09 -13.41
CA VAL A 301 -22.73 -35.27 -12.23
C VAL A 301 -21.65 -34.20 -12.15
N THR A 302 -22.06 -32.94 -12.25
CA THR A 302 -21.18 -31.78 -12.11
C THR A 302 -21.06 -31.37 -10.65
N VAL A 303 -19.86 -30.95 -10.27
CA VAL A 303 -19.56 -30.39 -8.94
C VAL A 303 -19.16 -28.93 -9.12
N ALA A 304 -19.65 -28.04 -8.25
CA ALA A 304 -19.37 -26.61 -8.37
C ALA A 304 -18.07 -26.18 -7.66
N HIS A 305 -17.59 -26.97 -6.70
CA HIS A 305 -16.33 -26.70 -6.00
C HIS A 305 -15.69 -28.00 -5.46
N PRO A 306 -14.34 -28.15 -5.47
CA PRO A 306 -13.67 -29.36 -4.95
C PRO A 306 -14.01 -29.70 -3.49
N ALA A 307 -14.36 -28.68 -2.68
CA ALA A 307 -14.81 -28.88 -1.30
C ALA A 307 -16.05 -29.78 -1.19
N GLU A 308 -16.90 -29.86 -2.21
CA GLU A 308 -18.08 -30.74 -2.21
C GLU A 308 -17.72 -32.21 -2.05
N LEU A 309 -16.51 -32.61 -2.47
CA LEU A 309 -16.00 -33.97 -2.32
C LEU A 309 -15.81 -34.38 -0.84
N LEU A 310 -15.64 -33.42 0.08
CA LEU A 310 -15.46 -33.69 1.51
C LEU A 310 -16.61 -34.54 2.07
N GLU A 311 -16.33 -35.73 2.60
CA GLU A 311 -17.36 -36.64 3.15
C GLU A 311 -18.52 -36.95 2.18
N ALA A 312 -18.31 -36.80 0.87
CA ALA A 312 -19.35 -37.02 -0.13
C ALA A 312 -19.62 -38.50 -0.36
N VAL A 313 -20.87 -38.82 -0.66
CA VAL A 313 -21.31 -40.18 -1.03
C VAL A 313 -22.17 -40.07 -2.27
N THR A 314 -21.94 -40.95 -3.24
CA THR A 314 -22.76 -41.07 -4.44
C THR A 314 -23.21 -42.51 -4.62
N GLN A 315 -24.28 -42.69 -5.39
CA GLN A 315 -24.83 -44.01 -5.70
C GLN A 315 -24.36 -44.43 -7.10
N VAL A 316 -23.64 -45.53 -7.17
CA VAL A 316 -23.14 -46.09 -8.43
C VAL A 316 -23.79 -47.46 -8.66
N LYS A 317 -24.18 -47.76 -9.90
CA LYS A 317 -24.64 -49.10 -10.26
C LYS A 317 -23.45 -49.97 -10.61
N ASP A 318 -23.34 -51.13 -9.98
CA ASP A 318 -22.36 -52.14 -10.36
C ASP A 318 -22.73 -52.83 -11.69
N PRO A 319 -21.84 -53.64 -12.30
CA PRO A 319 -22.13 -54.39 -13.51
C PRO A 319 -23.30 -55.38 -13.40
N SER A 320 -23.74 -55.71 -12.17
CA SER A 320 -24.89 -56.57 -11.89
C SER A 320 -26.20 -55.78 -11.69
N GLY A 321 -26.15 -54.44 -11.81
CA GLY A 321 -27.30 -53.55 -11.63
C GLY A 321 -27.62 -53.20 -10.18
N LYS A 322 -26.80 -53.63 -9.21
CA LYS A 322 -26.97 -53.31 -7.79
C LYS A 322 -26.46 -51.90 -7.51
N ILE A 323 -27.24 -51.12 -6.76
CA ILE A 323 -26.84 -49.80 -6.28
C ILE A 323 -25.85 -49.99 -5.13
N LEU A 324 -24.64 -49.45 -5.28
CA LEU A 324 -23.60 -49.39 -4.27
C LEU A 324 -23.36 -47.94 -3.88
N GLU A 325 -23.24 -47.68 -2.58
CA GLU A 325 -22.77 -46.40 -2.09
C GLU A 325 -21.25 -46.33 -2.26
N LEU A 326 -20.81 -45.29 -2.95
CA LEU A 326 -19.41 -44.97 -3.15
C LEU A 326 -19.10 -43.69 -2.40
N ALA A 327 -18.32 -43.79 -1.34
CA ALA A 327 -17.78 -42.63 -0.62
C ALA A 327 -16.60 -42.02 -1.40
N SER A 328 -16.44 -40.71 -1.30
CA SER A 328 -15.35 -39.96 -1.95
C SER A 328 -13.98 -40.31 -1.41
N GLY A 329 -13.90 -40.77 -0.15
CA GLY A 329 -12.63 -40.95 0.55
C GLY A 329 -11.91 -39.64 0.88
N VAL A 330 -12.56 -38.48 0.70
CA VAL A 330 -12.01 -37.18 1.10
C VAL A 330 -12.42 -36.90 2.54
N GLY A 331 -11.48 -37.10 3.46
CA GLY A 331 -11.60 -36.70 4.86
C GLY A 331 -10.64 -35.57 5.22
N ARG A 332 -10.33 -35.45 6.52
CA ARG A 332 -9.42 -34.43 7.06
C ARG A 332 -8.06 -34.42 6.35
N ASP A 333 -7.48 -35.58 6.08
CA ASP A 333 -6.10 -35.68 5.58
C ASP A 333 -5.99 -35.47 4.06
N GLN A 334 -7.04 -35.82 3.31
CA GLN A 334 -7.06 -35.72 1.85
C GLN A 334 -7.51 -34.34 1.36
N LEU A 335 -8.28 -33.61 2.17
CA LEU A 335 -8.87 -32.33 1.80
C LEU A 335 -7.84 -31.28 1.32
N PRO A 336 -6.68 -31.06 1.98
CA PRO A 336 -5.70 -30.08 1.50
C PRO A 336 -5.22 -30.38 0.08
N MET A 337 -4.92 -31.65 -0.21
CA MET A 337 -4.45 -32.09 -1.53
C MET A 337 -5.52 -31.96 -2.60
N VAL A 338 -6.78 -32.27 -2.26
CA VAL A 338 -7.92 -32.09 -3.17
C VAL A 338 -8.12 -30.62 -3.54
N LEU A 339 -8.00 -29.71 -2.58
CA LEU A 339 -8.14 -28.27 -2.81
C LEU A 339 -6.94 -27.67 -3.55
N ASP A 340 -5.76 -28.27 -3.42
CA ASP A 340 -4.55 -27.81 -4.10
C ASP A 340 -4.54 -28.21 -5.59
N LEU A 341 -4.89 -29.47 -5.88
CA LEU A 341 -4.72 -30.06 -7.22
C LEU A 341 -5.94 -29.95 -8.15
N LEU A 342 -7.14 -29.77 -7.60
CA LEU A 342 -8.38 -29.84 -8.36
C LEU A 342 -9.10 -28.49 -8.36
N THR A 343 -9.77 -28.20 -9.46
CA THR A 343 -10.68 -27.06 -9.59
C THR A 343 -11.98 -27.50 -10.25
N ALA A 344 -13.06 -26.75 -10.02
CA ALA A 344 -14.34 -26.92 -10.71
C ALA A 344 -14.71 -25.69 -11.55
N ARG A 345 -13.85 -24.66 -11.53
CA ARG A 345 -14.12 -23.38 -12.17
C ARG A 345 -13.72 -23.41 -13.63
N THR A 346 -14.42 -22.61 -14.42
CA THR A 346 -14.08 -22.40 -15.83
C THR A 346 -13.10 -21.25 -16.02
N GLU A 347 -13.15 -20.26 -15.13
CA GLU A 347 -12.28 -19.11 -15.10
C GLU A 347 -10.91 -19.50 -14.51
N TYR A 348 -9.85 -19.20 -15.25
CA TYR A 348 -8.49 -19.45 -14.79
C TYR A 348 -8.02 -18.42 -13.74
N CYS A 349 -8.50 -17.18 -13.83
CA CYS A 349 -8.23 -16.11 -12.87
C CYS A 349 -9.47 -15.86 -12.02
N VAL A 350 -9.33 -15.94 -10.70
CA VAL A 350 -10.42 -15.77 -9.74
C VAL A 350 -10.15 -14.54 -8.90
N GLU A 351 -11.11 -13.63 -8.90
CA GLU A 351 -11.08 -12.40 -8.09
C GLU A 351 -11.96 -12.54 -6.85
N GLY A 352 -11.55 -11.86 -5.78
CA GLY A 352 -12.39 -11.65 -4.59
C GLY A 352 -12.45 -12.79 -3.58
N LEU A 353 -11.53 -13.74 -3.63
CA LEU A 353 -11.34 -14.71 -2.55
C LEU A 353 -10.69 -14.04 -1.33
N ILE A 354 -11.18 -14.37 -0.14
CA ILE A 354 -10.71 -13.79 1.13
C ILE A 354 -9.73 -14.73 1.80
N ASN A 355 -8.54 -14.23 2.14
CA ASN A 355 -7.50 -15.00 2.81
C ASN A 355 -7.78 -15.14 4.31
N VAL A 356 -8.13 -16.35 4.73
CA VAL A 356 -8.48 -16.67 6.13
C VAL A 356 -7.31 -16.53 7.10
N ASN A 357 -6.08 -16.58 6.59
CA ASN A 357 -4.87 -16.46 7.41
C ASN A 357 -4.60 -15.01 7.85
N THR A 358 -5.13 -14.02 7.12
CA THR A 358 -4.77 -12.60 7.28
C THR A 358 -5.99 -11.70 7.50
N ALA A 359 -7.15 -12.00 6.89
CA ALA A 359 -8.36 -11.16 6.95
C ALA A 359 -8.82 -10.86 8.39
N PRO A 360 -9.22 -9.62 8.71
CA PRO A 360 -9.81 -9.27 9.99
C PRO A 360 -11.29 -9.71 10.07
N VAL A 361 -11.84 -9.70 11.29
CA VAL A 361 -13.23 -10.12 11.56
C VAL A 361 -14.26 -9.40 10.65
N PRO A 362 -14.22 -8.06 10.48
CA PRO A 362 -15.19 -7.37 9.63
C PRO A 362 -15.16 -7.81 8.16
N VAL A 363 -13.98 -8.20 7.64
CA VAL A 363 -13.83 -8.70 6.27
C VAL A 363 -14.33 -10.15 6.16
N LEU A 364 -14.03 -11.00 7.13
CA LEU A 364 -14.57 -12.37 7.14
C LEU A 364 -16.10 -12.36 7.21
N ALA A 365 -16.70 -11.45 7.98
CA ALA A 365 -18.14 -11.28 8.06
C ALA A 365 -18.77 -10.87 6.71
N THR A 366 -18.02 -10.31 5.75
CA THR A 366 -18.55 -10.06 4.41
C THR A 366 -18.75 -11.33 3.60
N VAL A 367 -18.24 -12.49 4.02
CA VAL A 367 -18.43 -13.75 3.29
C VAL A 367 -19.89 -14.22 3.42
N PRO A 368 -20.59 -14.56 2.32
CA PRO A 368 -21.98 -15.01 2.37
C PRO A 368 -22.18 -16.21 3.32
N GLY A 369 -23.00 -16.02 4.36
CA GLY A 369 -23.33 -17.07 5.32
C GLY A 369 -22.28 -17.31 6.42
N LEU A 370 -21.28 -16.43 6.55
CA LEU A 370 -20.30 -16.43 7.62
C LEU A 370 -20.66 -15.33 8.63
N ASP A 371 -21.05 -15.71 9.85
CA ASP A 371 -21.42 -14.76 10.89
C ASP A 371 -20.22 -14.27 11.71
N VAL A 372 -20.41 -13.20 12.48
CA VAL A 372 -19.34 -12.59 13.29
C VAL A 372 -18.73 -13.58 14.28
N ALA A 373 -19.53 -14.46 14.89
CA ALA A 373 -19.05 -15.47 15.84
C ALA A 373 -18.11 -16.48 15.17
N LEU A 374 -18.44 -16.96 13.98
CA LEU A 374 -17.56 -17.84 13.20
C LEU A 374 -16.31 -17.10 12.72
N ALA A 375 -16.44 -15.83 12.32
CA ALA A 375 -15.28 -15.00 11.96
C ALA A 375 -14.28 -14.84 13.12
N GLU A 376 -14.78 -14.57 14.33
CA GLU A 376 -13.96 -14.52 15.55
C GLU A 376 -13.30 -15.88 15.85
N ALA A 377 -14.03 -16.98 15.68
CA ALA A 377 -13.49 -18.33 15.86
C ALA A 377 -12.33 -18.62 14.89
N ILE A 378 -12.45 -18.20 13.62
CA ILE A 378 -11.38 -18.30 12.61
C ILE A 378 -10.15 -17.51 13.03
N VAL A 379 -10.33 -16.24 13.41
CA VAL A 379 -9.21 -15.35 13.82
C VAL A 379 -8.53 -15.86 15.09
N SER A 380 -9.28 -16.44 16.02
CA SER A 380 -8.75 -17.07 17.22
C SER A 380 -7.93 -18.33 16.89
N ALA A 381 -8.50 -19.24 16.09
CA ALA A 381 -7.88 -20.51 15.75
C ALA A 381 -6.57 -20.35 14.96
N ARG A 382 -6.45 -19.35 14.07
CA ARG A 382 -5.25 -19.18 13.22
C ARG A 382 -3.99 -18.74 13.97
N ARG A 383 -4.11 -18.14 15.17
CA ARG A 383 -2.96 -17.58 15.94
C ARG A 383 -1.92 -18.65 16.27
N GLY A 384 -2.33 -19.91 16.49
CA GLY A 384 -1.44 -21.01 16.87
C GLY A 384 -1.01 -21.95 15.74
N LEU A 385 -1.45 -21.72 14.50
CA LEU A 385 -1.21 -22.70 13.42
C LEU A 385 0.22 -22.68 12.89
N PRO A 386 0.83 -23.85 12.61
CA PRO A 386 2.10 -23.91 11.90
C PRO A 386 1.91 -23.54 10.42
N PRO A 387 2.95 -23.02 9.73
CA PRO A 387 2.88 -22.64 8.32
C PRO A 387 2.33 -23.73 7.40
N GLU A 388 2.71 -24.99 7.61
CA GLU A 388 2.24 -26.13 6.82
C GLU A 388 0.73 -26.32 6.86
N ARG A 389 0.08 -26.04 8.02
CA ARG A 389 -1.38 -26.09 8.16
C ARG A 389 -2.06 -24.92 7.48
N ARG A 390 -1.41 -23.75 7.46
CA ARG A 390 -1.94 -22.51 6.85
C ARG A 390 -1.94 -22.53 5.33
N ARG A 391 -1.30 -23.50 4.67
CA ARG A 391 -1.22 -23.58 3.20
C ARG A 391 -2.56 -23.76 2.51
N SER A 392 -3.54 -24.35 3.20
CA SER A 392 -4.84 -24.67 2.63
C SER A 392 -5.95 -24.26 3.59
N ILE A 393 -7.07 -23.76 3.06
CA ILE A 393 -8.28 -23.47 3.83
C ILE A 393 -8.84 -24.71 4.55
N ALA A 394 -8.39 -25.92 4.18
CA ALA A 394 -8.74 -27.18 4.83
C ALA A 394 -8.57 -27.14 6.35
N TRP A 395 -7.65 -26.32 6.89
CA TRP A 395 -7.45 -26.19 8.34
C TRP A 395 -8.73 -25.80 9.08
N LEU A 396 -9.65 -25.07 8.45
CA LEU A 396 -10.95 -24.70 9.03
C LEU A 396 -11.77 -25.92 9.45
N TYR A 397 -11.73 -26.99 8.66
CA TYR A 397 -12.38 -28.26 8.98
C TYR A 397 -11.47 -29.16 9.82
N GLN A 398 -10.15 -29.20 9.54
CA GLN A 398 -9.20 -30.05 10.27
C GLN A 398 -9.11 -29.68 11.76
N GLU A 399 -9.16 -28.39 12.09
CA GLU A 399 -9.10 -27.86 13.45
C GLU A 399 -10.49 -27.79 14.11
N GLY A 400 -11.55 -28.19 13.39
CA GLY A 400 -12.92 -28.21 13.92
C GLY A 400 -13.53 -26.83 14.13
N VAL A 401 -13.06 -25.81 13.41
CA VAL A 401 -13.68 -24.46 13.43
C VAL A 401 -15.08 -24.50 12.84
N MET A 402 -15.30 -25.36 11.84
CA MET A 402 -16.61 -25.57 11.22
C MET A 402 -16.81 -27.03 10.78
N ASP A 403 -18.07 -27.42 10.63
CA ASP A 403 -18.45 -28.74 10.10
C ASP A 403 -18.29 -28.82 8.57
N ALA A 404 -18.38 -30.04 8.02
CA ALA A 404 -18.22 -30.26 6.59
C ALA A 404 -19.29 -29.53 5.74
N ALA A 405 -20.53 -29.44 6.25
CA ALA A 405 -21.62 -28.77 5.55
C ALA A 405 -21.36 -27.26 5.42
N THR A 406 -20.89 -26.63 6.49
CA THR A 406 -20.55 -25.20 6.51
C THR A 406 -19.28 -24.93 5.69
N PHE A 407 -18.26 -25.79 5.83
CA PHE A 407 -17.04 -25.69 5.02
C PHE A 407 -17.34 -25.70 3.52
N LYS A 408 -18.18 -26.62 3.05
CA LYS A 408 -18.57 -26.72 1.63
C LYS A 408 -19.21 -25.44 1.09
N ARG A 409 -20.05 -24.78 1.91
CA ARG A 409 -20.72 -23.52 1.50
C ARG A 409 -19.76 -22.35 1.45
N LEU A 410 -18.80 -22.29 2.37
CA LEU A 410 -17.91 -21.12 2.52
C LEU A 410 -16.65 -21.22 1.67
N ALA A 411 -16.12 -22.43 1.43
CA ALA A 411 -14.89 -22.65 0.69
C ALA A 411 -14.78 -21.91 -0.66
N PRO A 412 -15.85 -21.75 -1.47
CA PRO A 412 -15.78 -21.02 -2.74
C PRO A 412 -15.42 -19.53 -2.63
N TYR A 413 -15.48 -18.94 -1.43
CA TYR A 413 -15.19 -17.52 -1.17
C TYR A 413 -13.86 -17.31 -0.45
N LEU A 414 -13.14 -18.39 -0.11
CA LEU A 414 -12.00 -18.36 0.78
C LEU A 414 -10.74 -18.83 0.05
N THR A 415 -9.61 -18.22 0.39
CA THR A 415 -8.28 -18.68 0.02
C THR A 415 -7.39 -18.75 1.24
N ALA A 416 -6.25 -19.42 1.09
CA ALA A 416 -5.16 -19.43 2.07
C ALA A 416 -3.88 -18.79 1.50
N ARG A 417 -3.98 -18.26 0.27
CA ARG A 417 -2.87 -17.72 -0.53
C ARG A 417 -2.99 -16.20 -0.65
N SER A 418 -1.88 -15.59 -1.05
CA SER A 418 -1.76 -14.13 -1.22
C SER A 418 -0.86 -13.85 -2.42
N PHE A 419 -1.33 -12.99 -3.33
CA PHE A 419 -0.61 -12.64 -4.56
C PHE A 419 -0.43 -11.14 -4.75
N GLN A 420 -1.32 -10.31 -4.22
CA GLN A 420 -1.18 -8.85 -4.24
C GLN A 420 -0.93 -8.33 -2.83
N PHE A 421 0.04 -7.43 -2.71
CA PHE A 421 0.51 -6.91 -1.43
C PHE A 421 0.74 -5.41 -1.49
N THR A 422 0.30 -4.69 -0.46
CA THR A 422 0.62 -3.28 -0.27
C THR A 422 1.79 -3.11 0.70
N ALA A 423 2.78 -2.30 0.31
CA ALA A 423 3.92 -1.89 1.11
C ALA A 423 3.88 -0.38 1.36
N ARG A 424 3.88 0.06 2.64
CA ARG A 424 4.20 1.46 2.98
C ARG A 424 5.67 1.54 3.31
N VAL A 425 6.39 2.42 2.63
CA VAL A 425 7.84 2.50 2.72
C VAL A 425 8.26 3.93 2.98
N VAL A 426 9.06 4.16 4.01
CA VAL A 426 9.75 5.44 4.23
C VAL A 426 11.23 5.26 3.99
N GLY A 427 11.80 6.04 3.06
CA GLY A 427 13.23 6.22 2.90
C GLY A 427 13.67 7.51 3.59
N TYR A 428 14.71 7.49 4.41
CA TYR A 428 15.13 8.67 5.17
C TYR A 428 16.64 8.73 5.42
N GLY A 429 17.18 9.95 5.54
CA GLY A 429 18.58 10.24 5.81
C GLY A 429 18.80 10.78 7.23
N LEU A 430 19.88 10.35 7.89
CA LEU A 430 20.31 10.87 9.19
C LEU A 430 21.74 11.43 9.09
N PRO A 431 22.01 12.66 9.59
CA PRO A 431 21.16 13.47 10.47
C PRO A 431 20.23 14.46 9.75
N SER A 432 20.23 14.55 8.41
CA SER A 432 19.46 15.60 7.70
C SER A 432 17.94 15.54 7.91
N GLY A 433 17.40 14.37 8.26
CA GLY A 433 15.98 14.15 8.47
C GLY A 433 15.17 14.21 7.18
N ARG A 434 15.83 14.21 6.01
CA ARG A 434 15.15 14.20 4.72
C ARG A 434 14.53 12.83 4.47
N TYR A 435 13.33 12.80 3.90
CA TYR A 435 12.59 11.57 3.74
C TYR A 435 11.71 11.56 2.49
N ARG A 436 11.31 10.36 2.07
CA ARG A 436 10.26 10.07 1.09
C ARG A 436 9.39 8.95 1.63
N VAL A 437 8.08 9.08 1.46
CA VAL A 437 7.10 8.05 1.84
C VAL A 437 6.39 7.58 0.60
N LEU A 438 6.43 6.28 0.36
CA LEU A 438 5.82 5.62 -0.79
C LEU A 438 4.80 4.58 -0.33
N GLU A 439 3.74 4.41 -1.10
CA GLU A 439 2.91 3.20 -1.08
C GLU A 439 3.10 2.47 -2.40
N ALA A 440 3.48 1.20 -2.34
CA ALA A 440 3.63 0.35 -3.51
C ALA A 440 2.65 -0.83 -3.43
N LEU A 441 1.89 -1.04 -4.49
CA LEU A 441 1.13 -2.27 -4.70
C LEU A 441 1.99 -3.21 -5.55
N ILE A 442 2.27 -4.39 -5.00
CA ILE A 442 3.15 -5.40 -5.58
C ILE A 442 2.32 -6.63 -5.90
N ASP A 443 2.38 -7.08 -7.15
CA ASP A 443 1.72 -8.28 -7.65
C ASP A 443 2.76 -9.36 -7.94
N ARG A 444 2.52 -10.59 -7.47
CA ARG A 444 3.38 -11.76 -7.70
C ARG A 444 2.65 -12.94 -8.34
N ALA A 445 1.45 -12.75 -8.89
CA ALA A 445 0.65 -13.83 -9.47
C ALA A 445 1.41 -14.58 -10.59
N GLU A 446 2.15 -13.86 -11.44
CA GLU A 446 2.96 -14.45 -12.54
C GLU A 446 4.34 -14.99 -12.07
N GLY A 447 4.51 -15.25 -10.77
CA GLY A 447 5.72 -15.82 -10.18
C GLY A 447 6.86 -14.82 -9.92
N ARG A 448 7.00 -13.76 -10.73
CA ARG A 448 7.91 -12.64 -10.46
C ARG A 448 7.14 -11.46 -9.86
N PRO A 449 7.54 -10.94 -8.68
CA PRO A 449 6.94 -9.72 -8.14
C PRO A 449 7.16 -8.52 -9.07
N VAL A 450 6.10 -7.72 -9.29
CA VAL A 450 6.07 -6.50 -10.10
C VAL A 450 5.31 -5.41 -9.35
N VAL A 451 5.77 -4.16 -9.42
CA VAL A 451 5.04 -3.02 -8.88
C VAL A 451 3.98 -2.59 -9.89
N VAL A 452 2.70 -2.68 -9.53
CA VAL A 452 1.57 -2.32 -10.41
C VAL A 452 1.03 -0.91 -10.12
N SER A 453 1.26 -0.40 -8.90
CA SER A 453 0.93 0.98 -8.53
C SER A 453 1.98 1.52 -7.54
N LEU A 454 2.32 2.80 -7.69
CA LEU A 454 3.25 3.50 -6.81
C LEU A 454 2.73 4.91 -6.53
N ARG A 455 2.60 5.26 -5.25
CA ARG A 455 2.09 6.56 -4.80
C ARG A 455 3.07 7.25 -3.87
N ASP A 456 3.32 8.54 -4.12
CA ASP A 456 4.10 9.39 -3.21
C ASP A 456 3.18 10.01 -2.16
N LEU A 457 3.40 9.63 -0.90
CA LEU A 457 2.67 10.13 0.27
C LEU A 457 3.48 11.13 1.08
N THR A 458 4.67 11.55 0.62
CA THR A 458 5.60 12.38 1.39
C THR A 458 4.94 13.65 1.95
N ARG A 459 3.92 14.17 1.24
CA ARG A 459 3.14 15.36 1.63
C ARG A 459 2.28 15.16 2.89
N LEU A 460 1.97 13.92 3.27
CA LEU A 460 1.23 13.61 4.49
C LEU A 460 2.11 13.72 5.75
N GLY A 461 3.43 13.83 5.59
CA GLY A 461 4.37 13.97 6.70
C GLY A 461 5.25 12.75 6.87
N LEU A 462 6.07 12.80 7.92
CA LEU A 462 6.97 11.72 8.29
C LEU A 462 6.22 10.75 9.21
N PRO A 463 6.02 9.48 8.83
CA PRO A 463 5.16 8.56 9.58
C PRO A 463 5.81 8.05 10.87
N LEU A 464 7.15 8.02 10.94
CA LEU A 464 7.87 7.40 12.04
C LEU A 464 8.79 8.41 12.72
N LYS A 465 8.86 8.38 14.05
CA LYS A 465 9.86 9.16 14.79
C LYS A 465 11.25 8.63 14.48
N LEU A 466 12.07 9.45 13.81
CA LEU A 466 13.47 9.13 13.52
C LEU A 466 14.30 9.36 14.78
N SER A 467 14.99 8.33 15.27
CA SER A 467 15.97 8.46 16.36
C SER A 467 17.39 8.45 15.78
N SER A 468 18.22 9.39 16.22
CA SER A 468 19.65 9.46 15.83
C SER A 468 20.48 8.34 16.45
N THR A 469 19.98 7.74 17.54
CA THR A 469 20.50 6.53 18.18
C THR A 469 19.73 5.31 17.69
N LEU A 470 19.97 4.91 16.44
CA LEU A 470 19.56 3.57 16.00
C LEU A 470 20.40 2.57 16.80
N GLU A 471 19.80 1.94 17.82
CA GLU A 471 20.41 0.77 18.45
C GLU A 471 20.63 -0.26 17.35
N VAL A 472 21.90 -0.58 17.11
CA VAL A 472 22.28 -1.70 16.25
C VAL A 472 21.64 -2.93 16.89
N ALA A 473 20.58 -3.46 16.27
CA ALA A 473 20.02 -4.74 16.67
C ALA A 473 21.16 -5.77 16.57
N GLY A 474 21.67 -6.19 17.73
CA GLY A 474 22.73 -7.19 17.86
C GLY A 474 22.33 -8.48 17.17
N GLY A 475 23.31 -9.09 16.48
CA GLY A 475 23.13 -10.28 15.66
C GLY A 475 23.00 -11.60 16.42
#